data_AF-A0A7Z2K4H6-F1
#
_entry.id   AF-A0A7Z2K4H6-F1
#
_cell.length_a   1.000
_cell.length_b   1.000
_cell.length_c   1.000
_cell.angle_alpha   90.00
_cell.angle_beta   90.00
_cell.angle_gamma   90.00
#
_symmetry.space_group_name_H-M   'P 1'
#
loop_
_entity.id
_entity.type
_entity.pdbx_description
1 polymer ?
#
loop_
_entity_poly.entity_id
_entity_poly.type
_entity_poly.pdbx_seq_one_letter_code
_entity_poly.pdbx_strand_id
1 'polypeptide(L)'
;MLHAHYTAWGLTLILFLVSYFFMRAGKGKAQNKIHLVLRIFYILTVITGMFLVVGYQFWGPSIVKGVVALWLIFSMEMILVRGKKEKIIWPFWLQFMFAFLLVVFYGYSVLHLYQL
;
A
#
# COMPACT_ATOMS: atom_id res chain seq x y z
N MET A 1 -1.03 14.54 11.71
CA MET A 1 -0.47 13.30 11.12
C MET A 1 -1.48 12.49 10.31
N LEU A 2 -2.76 12.40 10.72
CA LEU A 2 -3.79 11.66 9.97
C LEU A 2 -3.96 12.12 8.51
N HIS A 3 -4.06 13.43 8.25
CA HIS A 3 -4.18 13.97 6.89
C HIS A 3 -3.02 13.55 5.99
N ALA A 4 -1.78 13.69 6.47
CA ALA A 4 -0.59 13.29 5.72
C ALA A 4 -0.58 11.77 5.42
N HIS A 5 -1.01 10.94 6.36
CA HIS A 5 -1.10 9.49 6.16
C HIS A 5 -2.16 9.10 5.12
N TYR A 6 -3.34 9.72 5.17
CA TYR A 6 -4.40 9.46 4.18
C TYR A 6 -3.97 9.88 2.78
N THR A 7 -3.34 11.05 2.64
CA THR A 7 -2.81 11.51 1.35
C THR A 7 -1.71 10.59 0.83
N ALA A 8 -0.80 10.12 1.70
CA ALA A 8 0.26 9.18 1.33
C ALA A 8 -0.32 7.84 0.85
N TRP A 9 -1.35 7.32 1.52
CA TRP A 9 -2.06 6.10 1.10
C TRP A 9 -2.72 6.24 -0.27
N GLY A 10 -3.47 7.33 -0.47
CA GLY A 10 -4.14 7.60 -1.75
C GLY A 10 -3.13 7.69 -2.90
N LEU A 11 -2.04 8.45 -2.70
CA LEU A 11 -0.98 8.58 -3.70
C LEU A 11 -0.26 7.26 -3.96
N THR A 12 0.00 6.45 -2.92
CA THR A 12 0.60 5.12 -3.08
C THR A 12 -0.24 4.23 -4.01
N LEU A 13 -1.56 4.18 -3.80
CA LEU A 13 -2.45 3.38 -4.63
C LEU A 13 -2.54 3.90 -6.07
N ILE A 14 -2.63 5.23 -6.25
CA ILE A 14 -2.66 5.86 -7.58
C ILE A 14 -1.36 5.58 -8.33
N LEU A 15 -0.20 5.82 -7.70
CA LEU A 15 1.11 5.58 -8.31
C LEU A 15 1.33 4.11 -8.64
N PHE A 16 0.83 3.18 -7.81
CA PHE A 16 0.84 1.76 -8.10
C PHE A 16 0.06 1.44 -9.38
N LEU A 17 -1.18 1.91 -9.51
CA LEU A 17 -2.00 1.68 -10.70
C LEU A 17 -1.36 2.30 -11.95
N VAL A 18 -0.86 3.54 -11.87
CA VAL A 18 -0.16 4.20 -12.99
C VAL A 18 1.08 3.41 -13.40
N SER A 19 1.90 2.99 -12.45
CA SER A 19 3.07 2.15 -12.70
C SER A 19 2.68 0.82 -13.37
N TYR A 20 1.60 0.19 -12.90
CA TYR A 20 1.08 -1.05 -13.47
C TYR A 20 0.61 -0.86 -14.92
N PHE A 21 -0.14 0.19 -15.22
CA PHE A 21 -0.60 0.45 -16.59
C PHE A 21 0.56 0.80 -17.53
N PHE A 22 1.57 1.55 -17.07
CA PHE A 22 2.78 1.77 -17.87
C PHE A 22 3.57 0.49 -18.12
N MET A 23 3.64 -0.41 -17.14
CA MET A 23 4.23 -1.74 -17.32
C MET A 23 3.48 -2.52 -18.41
N ARG A 24 2.14 -2.57 -18.33
CA ARG A 24 1.27 -3.28 -19.30
C ARG A 24 1.31 -2.66 -20.70
N ALA A 25 1.54 -1.36 -20.80
CA ALA A 25 1.65 -0.63 -22.06
C ALA A 25 3.07 -0.68 -22.68
N GLY A 26 4.01 -1.44 -22.11
CA GLY A 26 5.40 -1.51 -22.61
C GLY A 26 6.22 -0.22 -22.39
N LYS A 27 5.73 0.74 -21.61
CA LYS A 27 6.38 2.04 -21.38
C LYS A 27 7.43 1.95 -20.27
N GLY A 28 8.44 1.10 -20.45
CA GLY A 28 9.45 0.78 -19.42
C GLY A 28 10.17 2.00 -18.82
N LYS A 29 10.53 3.00 -19.63
CA LYS A 29 11.16 4.25 -19.13
C LYS A 29 10.25 5.04 -18.19
N ALA A 30 8.98 5.21 -18.55
CA ALA A 30 8.01 5.93 -17.73
C ALA A 30 7.66 5.15 -16.46
N GLN A 31 7.48 3.83 -16.60
CA GLN A 31 7.23 2.92 -15.50
C GLN A 31 8.38 2.97 -14.46
N ASN A 32 9.64 2.99 -14.88
CA ASN A 32 10.79 3.05 -13.94
C ASN A 32 10.78 4.31 -13.08
N LYS A 33 10.43 5.47 -13.68
CA LYS A 33 10.33 6.74 -12.96
C LYS A 33 9.20 6.70 -11.93
N ILE A 34 8.00 6.27 -12.35
CA ILE A 34 6.84 6.19 -11.45
C ILE A 34 7.08 5.14 -10.35
N HIS A 35 7.71 4.02 -10.67
CA HIS A 35 8.03 2.97 -9.70
C HIS A 35 9.03 3.45 -8.64
N LEU A 36 10.01 4.28 -9.02
CA LEU A 36 10.91 4.91 -8.05
C LEU A 36 10.16 5.83 -7.09
N VAL A 37 9.28 6.70 -7.61
CA VAL A 37 8.47 7.60 -6.79
C VAL A 37 7.55 6.81 -5.87
N LEU A 38 6.90 5.77 -6.39
CA LEU A 38 6.05 4.86 -5.62
C LEU A 38 6.78 4.24 -4.43
N ARG A 39 8.05 3.86 -4.58
CA ARG A 39 8.85 3.32 -3.46
C ARG A 39 9.11 4.34 -2.36
N ILE A 40 9.30 5.60 -2.71
CA ILE A 40 9.40 6.68 -1.71
C ILE A 40 8.07 6.81 -0.97
N PHE A 41 6.95 6.75 -1.68
CA PHE A 41 5.61 6.78 -1.07
C PHE A 41 5.31 5.55 -0.19
N TYR A 42 5.84 4.36 -0.52
CA TYR A 42 5.78 3.20 0.38
C TYR A 42 6.43 3.51 1.73
N ILE A 43 7.65 4.06 1.71
CA ILE A 43 8.39 4.41 2.93
C ILE A 43 7.63 5.47 3.73
N LEU A 44 7.15 6.53 3.06
CA LEU A 44 6.36 7.58 3.73
C LEU A 44 5.08 7.04 4.35
N THR A 45 4.36 6.16 3.64
CA THR A 45 3.13 5.54 4.13
C THR A 45 3.40 4.65 5.35
N VAL A 46 4.50 3.90 5.35
CA VAL A 46 4.90 3.05 6.48
C VAL A 46 5.32 3.89 7.68
N ILE A 47 6.16 4.91 7.49
CA ILE A 47 6.61 5.80 8.58
C ILE A 47 5.41 6.53 9.21
N THR A 48 4.57 7.16 8.39
CA THR A 48 3.37 7.84 8.88
C THR A 48 2.38 6.87 9.54
N GLY A 49 2.29 5.63 9.06
CA GLY A 49 1.50 4.57 9.68
C GLY A 49 2.03 4.14 11.05
N MET A 50 3.35 4.02 11.22
CA MET A 50 3.96 3.71 12.51
C MET A 50 3.65 4.79 13.55
N PHE A 51 3.68 6.07 13.19
CA PHE A 51 3.25 7.14 14.08
C PHE A 51 1.79 7.00 14.53
N LEU A 52 0.90 6.49 13.67
CA LEU A 52 -0.49 6.21 14.06
C LEU A 52 -0.58 5.03 15.03
N VAL A 53 0.17 3.95 14.81
CA VAL A 53 0.20 2.80 15.74
C VAL A 53 0.67 3.22 17.13
N VAL A 54 1.71 4.07 17.21
CA VAL A 54 2.16 4.67 18.48
C VAL A 54 1.08 5.57 19.07
N GLY A 55 0.41 6.37 18.24
CA GLY A 55 -0.73 7.19 18.67
C GLY A 55 -1.87 6.38 19.30
N TYR A 56 -2.16 5.20 18.75
CA TYR A 56 -3.10 4.22 19.30
C TYR A 56 -2.52 3.41 20.48
N GLN A 57 -1.38 3.81 21.05
CA GLN A 57 -0.73 3.13 22.18
C GLN A 57 -0.53 1.62 21.91
N PHE A 58 -0.19 1.26 20.68
CA PHE A 58 0.01 -0.13 20.28
C PHE A 58 -1.23 -1.02 20.50
N TRP A 59 -2.44 -0.44 20.44
CA TRP A 59 -3.67 -1.21 20.50
C TRP A 59 -3.69 -2.29 19.42
N GLY A 60 -4.03 -3.53 19.79
CA GLY A 60 -3.89 -4.72 18.93
C GLY A 60 -4.39 -4.53 17.48
N PRO A 61 -5.62 -4.03 17.25
CA PRO A 61 -6.12 -3.75 15.91
C PRO A 61 -5.27 -2.78 15.07
N SER A 62 -4.61 -1.81 15.70
CA SER A 62 -3.71 -0.87 14.99
C SER A 62 -2.45 -1.59 14.50
N ILE A 63 -1.91 -2.51 15.29
CA ILE A 63 -0.76 -3.36 14.91
C ILE A 63 -1.16 -4.28 13.77
N VAL A 64 -2.31 -4.97 13.88
CA VAL A 64 -2.82 -5.87 12.83
C VAL A 64 -2.98 -5.10 11.51
N LYS A 65 -3.61 -3.92 11.53
CA LYS A 65 -3.72 -3.07 10.34
C LYS A 65 -2.35 -2.72 9.77
N GLY A 66 -1.37 -2.40 10.61
CA GLY A 66 0.01 -2.10 10.20
C GLY A 66 0.68 -3.27 9.47
N VAL A 67 0.54 -4.49 9.99
CA VAL A 67 1.09 -5.70 9.36
C VAL A 67 0.41 -5.99 8.02
N VAL A 68 -0.93 -5.90 7.97
CA VAL A 68 -1.69 -6.10 6.73
C VAL A 68 -1.32 -5.02 5.70
N ALA A 69 -1.09 -3.78 6.12
CA ALA A 69 -0.61 -2.71 5.24
C ALA A 69 0.76 -3.02 4.61
N LEU A 70 1.69 -3.58 5.39
CA LEU A 70 2.98 -4.04 4.85
C LEU A 70 2.80 -5.17 3.84
N TRP A 71 1.89 -6.11 4.11
CA TRP A 71 1.56 -7.18 3.17
C TRP A 71 0.93 -6.65 1.87
N LEU A 72 0.09 -5.61 1.96
CA LEU A 72 -0.47 -4.94 0.80
C LEU A 72 0.62 -4.27 -0.06
N ILE A 73 1.55 -3.55 0.57
CA ILE A 73 2.71 -2.94 -0.11
C ILE A 73 3.58 -4.01 -0.77
N PHE A 74 3.87 -5.11 -0.06
CA PHE A 74 4.58 -6.25 -0.63
C PHE A 74 3.89 -6.79 -1.89
N SER A 75 2.56 -6.98 -1.84
CA SER A 75 1.78 -7.47 -2.97
C SER A 75 1.90 -6.53 -4.18
N MET A 76 1.80 -5.22 -3.97
CA MET A 76 2.01 -4.21 -5.03
C MET A 76 3.40 -4.30 -5.66
N GLU A 77 4.45 -4.37 -4.83
CA GLU A 77 5.84 -4.47 -5.32
C GLU A 77 6.04 -5.76 -6.13
N MET A 78 5.49 -6.88 -5.67
CA MET A 78 5.60 -8.16 -6.35
C MET A 78 4.86 -8.18 -7.70
N ILE A 79 3.70 -7.53 -7.80
CA ILE A 79 2.98 -7.35 -9.08
C ILE A 79 3.88 -6.62 -10.09
N LEU A 80 4.51 -5.51 -9.69
CA LEU A 80 5.34 -4.71 -10.59
C LEU A 80 6.67 -5.39 -10.95
N VAL A 81 7.37 -5.97 -9.98
CA VAL A 81 8.68 -6.60 -10.19
C VAL A 81 8.55 -7.90 -10.99
N ARG A 82 7.56 -8.75 -10.68
CA ARG A 82 7.33 -9.99 -11.43
C ARG A 82 6.71 -9.73 -12.78
N GLY A 83 5.80 -8.76 -12.89
CA GLY A 83 5.18 -8.37 -14.14
C GLY A 83 6.20 -7.88 -15.18
N LYS A 84 7.21 -7.11 -14.74
CA LYS A 84 8.35 -6.74 -15.58
C LYS A 84 9.17 -7.91 -16.12
N LYS A 85 9.24 -9.00 -15.34
CA LYS A 85 9.97 -10.22 -15.69
C LYS A 85 9.08 -11.21 -16.43
N GLU A 86 7.90 -10.79 -16.88
CA GLU A 86 6.89 -11.61 -17.56
C GLU A 86 6.52 -12.89 -16.77
N LYS A 87 6.67 -12.85 -15.44
CA LYS A 87 6.31 -13.96 -14.56
C LYS A 87 4.84 -13.87 -14.17
N ILE A 88 4.28 -15.00 -13.70
CA ILE A 88 2.93 -15.07 -13.16
C ILE A 88 2.76 -14.04 -12.02
N ILE A 89 1.75 -13.17 -12.15
CA ILE A 89 1.38 -12.11 -11.19
C ILE A 89 0.00 -12.28 -10.55
N TRP A 90 -0.87 -13.14 -11.09
CA TRP A 90 -2.26 -13.29 -10.64
C TRP A 90 -2.42 -13.61 -9.14
N PRO A 91 -1.59 -14.47 -8.52
CA PRO A 91 -1.66 -14.71 -7.08
C PRO A 91 -1.42 -13.45 -6.24
N PHE A 92 -0.57 -12.52 -6.70
CA PHE A 92 -0.30 -11.28 -5.98
C PHE A 92 -1.43 -10.27 -6.12
N TRP A 93 -2.18 -10.31 -7.23
CA TRP A 93 -3.42 -9.54 -7.34
C TRP A 93 -4.50 -10.03 -6.36
N LEU A 94 -4.58 -11.34 -6.13
CA LEU A 94 -5.48 -11.90 -5.12
C LEU A 94 -5.05 -11.45 -3.70
N GLN A 95 -3.75 -11.53 -3.38
CA GLN A 95 -3.21 -11.03 -2.12
C GLN A 95 -3.45 -9.52 -1.94
N PHE A 96 -3.24 -8.72 -3.00
CA PHE A 96 -3.51 -7.29 -3.00
C PHE A 96 -4.97 -7.01 -2.65
N MET A 97 -5.91 -7.67 -3.32
CA MET A 97 -7.33 -7.42 -3.12
C MET A 97 -7.78 -7.81 -1.71
N PHE A 98 -7.31 -8.95 -1.21
CA PHE A 98 -7.60 -9.41 0.14
C PHE A 98 -6.99 -8.49 1.22
N ALA A 99 -5.71 -8.12 1.09
CA ALA A 99 -5.04 -7.23 2.02
C ALA A 99 -5.65 -5.81 1.98
N PHE A 100 -6.06 -5.32 0.81
CA PHE A 100 -6.72 -4.02 0.66
C PHE A 100 -8.04 -3.96 1.41
N LEU A 101 -8.89 -4.99 1.26
CA LEU A 101 -10.15 -5.08 2.00
C LEU A 101 -9.93 -5.08 3.51
N LEU A 102 -8.93 -5.83 3.99
CA LEU A 102 -8.57 -5.84 5.41
C LEU A 102 -8.07 -4.48 5.90
N VAL A 103 -7.21 -3.78 5.15
CA VAL A 103 -6.73 -2.43 5.53
C VAL A 103 -7.89 -1.44 5.64
N VAL A 104 -8.84 -1.50 4.70
CA VAL A 104 -10.04 -0.65 4.70
C VAL A 104 -10.94 -1.01 5.89
N PHE A 105 -11.22 -2.30 6.12
CA PHE A 105 -12.04 -2.76 7.24
C PHE A 105 -11.47 -2.32 8.60
N TYR A 106 -10.19 -2.60 8.86
CA TYR A 106 -9.57 -2.16 10.11
C TYR A 106 -9.51 -0.64 10.21
N GLY A 107 -9.30 0.07 9.09
CA GLY A 107 -9.26 1.52 9.08
C GLY A 107 -10.58 2.19 9.42
N TYR A 108 -11.66 1.81 8.73
CA TYR A 108 -12.95 2.50 8.82
C TYR A 108 -13.90 1.86 9.82
N SER A 109 -13.85 0.54 10.04
CA SER A 109 -14.79 -0.15 10.92
C SER A 109 -14.24 -0.34 12.33
N VAL A 110 -12.95 -0.64 12.49
CA VAL A 110 -12.37 -0.99 13.79
C VAL A 110 -11.72 0.20 14.47
N LEU A 111 -10.83 0.91 13.77
CA LEU A 111 -10.07 2.01 14.36
C LEU A 111 -10.86 3.32 14.47
N HIS A 112 -11.85 3.54 13.60
CA HIS A 112 -12.72 4.72 13.68
C HIS A 112 -13.50 4.77 15.00
N LEU A 113 -13.84 3.61 15.57
CA LEU A 113 -14.55 3.51 16.85
C LEU A 113 -13.71 3.94 18.06
N TYR A 114 -12.37 3.96 17.93
CA TYR A 114 -11.45 4.37 19.00
C TYR A 114 -11.14 5.88 18.97
N GLN A 115 -11.58 6.59 17.94
CA GLN A 115 -11.47 8.06 17.84
C GLN A 115 -12.67 8.80 18.45
N LEU A 116 -13.63 8.06 19.01
CA LEU A 116 -14.78 8.54 19.80
C LEU A 116 -14.58 8.16 21.28
#